data_AF-A0A1E4CFA2-F1
#
_entry.id   AF-A0A1E4CFA2-F1
#
_cell.length_a   1.000
_cell.length_b   1.000
_cell.length_c   1.000
_cell.angle_alpha   90.00
_cell.angle_beta   90.00
_cell.angle_gamma   90.00
#
_symmetry.space_group_name_H-M   'P 1'
#
loop_
_entity.id
_entity.type
_entity.pdbx_description
1 polymer ?
#
loop_
_entity_poly.entity_id
_entity_poly.type
_entity_poly.pdbx_seq_one_letter_code
_entity_poly.pdbx_strand_id
1 'polypeptide(L)'
;MKLLLVTSCDPWTRSVSTIHHYVAAGRALGHDVALYGPPNADLPGLPTTTDLGGVDLALFVIQVPGDFPQMPHLARLIDTIPREKRAVVDLWGRYNETIFIEHDFNHLEKLDSHPGWEWEEALRAPSDTVLQPTLRPLRPDVGSFLFHAFAPDAVVQPETSAEKAAARWRDSERWFGVAYVGSNWQRWEQVRDFFKAHAPVRKEVGWAGLIGWDWKERPEWAIQQGIVGIDTDPDLLLSMDVTVKGGVRFDEIFRYLNQSKFAPVFHRPLFRHLNFVTGRSFETFHADTVPLLMLPRPFVEAIYGPAALALVPGEDIAGYLTKALKEPEPIWDAVIKTRAHLAAHHSYARRFEDLAALAAGRAR
;
A
#
# COMPACT_ATOMS: atom_id res chain seq x y z
N MET A 1 22.51 5.35 -11.57
CA MET A 1 21.41 4.63 -12.22
C MET A 1 20.39 5.62 -12.74
N LYS A 2 19.97 5.48 -14.00
CA LYS A 2 18.74 6.05 -14.55
C LYS A 2 17.63 5.00 -14.51
N LEU A 3 16.74 5.13 -13.54
CA LEU A 3 15.56 4.29 -13.34
C LEU A 3 14.35 4.90 -14.06
N LEU A 4 13.77 4.16 -15.01
CA LEU A 4 12.52 4.53 -15.65
C LEU A 4 11.37 3.70 -15.06
N LEU A 5 10.42 4.35 -14.41
CA LEU A 5 9.18 3.73 -13.94
C LEU A 5 8.15 3.77 -15.07
N VAL A 6 7.57 2.62 -15.42
CA VAL A 6 6.53 2.50 -16.45
C VAL A 6 5.24 2.06 -15.78
N THR A 7 4.33 3.01 -15.59
CA THR A 7 3.00 2.82 -15.03
C THR A 7 2.18 4.06 -15.36
N SER A 8 0.86 3.95 -15.36
CA SER A 8 0.03 5.15 -15.35
C SER A 8 -0.17 5.63 -13.90
N CYS A 9 -0.12 6.94 -13.68
CA CYS A 9 -0.28 7.57 -12.37
C CYS A 9 -1.51 8.46 -12.35
N ASP A 10 -2.30 8.33 -11.29
CA ASP A 10 -3.48 9.14 -11.03
C ASP A 10 -3.45 9.59 -9.55
N PRO A 11 -3.72 10.87 -9.22
CA PRO A 11 -3.60 11.37 -7.85
C PRO A 11 -4.52 10.70 -6.81
N TRP A 12 -5.53 9.93 -7.23
CA TRP A 12 -6.54 9.36 -6.35
C TRP A 12 -6.35 7.87 -6.09
N THR A 13 -5.50 7.22 -6.88
CA THR A 13 -5.36 5.78 -6.91
C THR A 13 -3.90 5.36 -7.08
N ARG A 14 -3.65 4.05 -7.01
CA ARG A 14 -2.35 3.43 -7.31
C ARG A 14 -1.22 3.90 -6.37
N SER A 15 -0.02 3.44 -6.69
CA SER A 15 1.19 3.62 -5.90
C SER A 15 1.85 5.00 -6.06
N VAL A 16 1.08 6.07 -6.29
CA VAL A 16 1.63 7.41 -6.60
C VAL A 16 2.51 7.94 -5.48
N SER A 17 2.09 7.79 -4.21
CA SER A 17 2.93 8.13 -3.05
C SER A 17 4.27 7.37 -3.08
N THR A 18 4.24 6.06 -3.37
CA THR A 18 5.45 5.24 -3.51
C THR A 18 6.39 5.77 -4.58
N ILE A 19 5.86 6.21 -5.72
CA ILE A 19 6.66 6.76 -6.83
C ILE A 19 7.33 8.08 -6.43
N HIS A 20 6.61 8.97 -5.73
CA HIS A 20 7.21 10.19 -5.18
C HIS A 20 8.39 9.89 -4.25
N HIS A 21 8.27 8.87 -3.42
CA HIS A 21 9.36 8.46 -2.53
C HIS A 21 10.53 7.82 -3.28
N TYR A 22 10.28 7.08 -4.38
CA TYR A 22 11.38 6.64 -5.25
C TYR A 22 12.13 7.85 -5.85
N VAL A 23 11.41 8.86 -6.33
CA VAL A 23 12.06 10.07 -6.88
C VAL A 23 12.90 10.78 -5.83
N ALA A 24 12.37 10.95 -4.62
CA ALA A 24 13.09 11.60 -3.52
C ALA A 24 14.34 10.81 -3.09
N ALA A 25 14.20 9.50 -2.85
CA ALA A 25 15.31 8.65 -2.42
C ALA A 25 16.37 8.50 -3.51
N GLY A 26 15.97 8.34 -4.78
CA GLY A 26 16.89 8.28 -5.91
C GLY A 26 17.72 9.54 -6.03
N ARG A 27 17.08 10.73 -5.94
CA ARG A 27 17.79 12.01 -5.94
C ARG A 27 18.80 12.11 -4.80
N ALA A 28 18.41 11.71 -3.58
CA ALA A 28 19.30 11.73 -2.42
C ALA A 28 20.53 10.82 -2.58
N LEU A 29 20.39 9.72 -3.33
CA LEU A 29 21.45 8.76 -3.65
C LEU A 29 22.23 9.09 -4.93
N GLY A 30 21.96 10.23 -5.59
CA GLY A 30 22.62 10.61 -6.84
C GLY A 30 22.17 9.77 -8.05
N HIS A 31 20.93 9.29 -8.05
CA HIS A 31 20.30 8.58 -9.15
C HIS A 31 19.25 9.45 -9.85
N ASP A 32 19.01 9.14 -11.13
CA ASP A 32 17.94 9.74 -11.92
C ASP A 32 16.74 8.78 -11.94
N VAL A 33 15.57 9.30 -11.63
CA VAL A 33 14.32 8.53 -11.53
C VAL A 33 13.25 9.31 -12.25
N ALA A 34 12.65 8.71 -13.26
CA ALA A 34 11.59 9.34 -14.03
C ALA A 34 10.44 8.38 -14.30
N LEU A 35 9.24 8.95 -14.43
CA LEU A 35 8.06 8.24 -14.93
C LEU A 35 8.03 8.33 -16.46
N TYR A 36 7.73 7.22 -17.14
CA TYR A 36 7.54 7.24 -18.59
C TYR A 36 6.24 7.96 -18.96
N GLY A 37 6.34 8.99 -19.81
CA GLY A 37 5.17 9.71 -20.32
C GLY A 37 5.40 11.23 -20.45
N PRO A 38 4.38 11.96 -20.91
CA PRO A 38 4.39 13.42 -20.89
C PRO A 38 4.25 13.96 -19.45
N PRO A 39 4.59 15.24 -19.21
CA PRO A 39 4.30 15.91 -17.94
C PRO A 39 2.84 15.79 -17.53
N ASN A 40 2.61 15.49 -16.26
CA ASN A 40 1.27 15.43 -15.68
C ASN A 40 1.04 16.66 -14.80
N ALA A 41 0.12 17.53 -15.20
CA ALA A 41 -0.20 18.76 -14.48
C ALA A 41 -0.77 18.50 -13.07
N ASP A 42 -1.41 17.35 -12.84
CA ASP A 42 -1.95 16.98 -11.53
C ASP A 42 -0.89 16.40 -10.57
N LEU A 43 0.30 16.06 -11.09
CA LEU A 43 1.42 15.48 -10.37
C LEU A 43 2.75 16.19 -10.70
N PRO A 44 2.84 17.53 -10.49
CA PRO A 44 4.00 18.33 -10.93
C PRO A 44 5.31 17.96 -10.22
N GLY A 45 5.24 17.25 -9.09
CA GLY A 45 6.41 16.76 -8.36
C GLY A 45 7.04 15.50 -8.94
N LEU A 46 6.42 14.87 -9.95
CA LEU A 46 6.97 13.69 -10.62
C LEU A 46 7.72 14.10 -11.91
N PRO A 47 9.04 13.85 -12.00
CA PRO A 47 9.75 13.99 -13.25
C PRO A 47 9.24 12.95 -14.25
N THR A 48 8.86 13.41 -15.44
CA THR A 48 8.36 12.57 -16.53
C THR A 48 9.31 12.66 -17.73
N THR A 49 9.47 11.58 -18.47
CA THR A 49 10.26 11.59 -19.71
C THR A 49 9.70 10.65 -20.77
N THR A 50 9.92 11.00 -22.04
CA THR A 50 9.76 10.09 -23.18
C THR A 50 11.10 9.75 -23.83
N ASP A 51 12.20 10.30 -23.30
CA ASP A 51 13.57 9.98 -23.71
C ASP A 51 14.06 8.72 -22.99
N LEU A 52 14.32 7.69 -23.79
CA LEU A 52 14.74 6.36 -23.35
C LEU A 52 16.27 6.18 -23.35
N GLY A 53 17.02 7.21 -23.79
CA GLY A 53 18.48 7.17 -23.84
C GLY A 53 19.09 6.98 -22.45
N GLY A 54 20.06 6.06 -22.33
CA GLY A 54 20.81 5.85 -21.10
C GLY A 54 20.01 5.26 -19.93
N VAL A 55 18.82 4.68 -20.18
CA VAL A 55 18.08 3.96 -19.14
C VAL A 55 18.88 2.73 -18.71
N ASP A 56 19.14 2.62 -17.41
CA ASP A 56 19.85 1.49 -16.80
C ASP A 56 18.87 0.38 -16.42
N LEU A 57 17.67 0.75 -15.96
CA LEU A 57 16.59 -0.16 -15.61
C LEU A 57 15.23 0.48 -15.91
N ALA A 58 14.39 -0.20 -16.68
CA ALA A 58 12.97 0.12 -16.82
C ALA A 58 12.14 -0.86 -15.98
N LEU A 59 11.39 -0.32 -15.02
CA LEU A 59 10.55 -1.07 -14.11
C LEU A 59 9.08 -0.85 -14.47
N PHE A 60 8.45 -1.87 -15.06
CA PHE A 60 7.02 -1.89 -15.36
C PHE A 60 6.26 -2.21 -14.08
N VAL A 61 5.51 -1.26 -13.54
CA VAL A 61 4.79 -1.42 -12.27
C VAL A 61 3.31 -1.63 -12.59
N ILE A 62 2.82 -2.85 -12.42
CA ILE A 62 1.53 -3.29 -12.96
C ILE A 62 0.57 -3.68 -11.83
N GLN A 63 -0.61 -3.07 -11.83
CA GLN A 63 -1.78 -3.41 -11.01
C GLN A 63 -2.98 -3.77 -11.89
N VAL A 64 -3.19 -3.00 -12.97
CA VAL A 64 -4.33 -3.11 -13.89
C VAL A 64 -3.85 -2.99 -15.35
N PRO A 65 -4.64 -3.43 -16.35
CA PRO A 65 -4.19 -3.45 -17.75
C PRO A 65 -3.74 -2.08 -18.26
N GLY A 66 -4.44 -1.02 -17.83
CA GLY A 66 -4.12 0.36 -18.20
C GLY A 66 -2.79 0.91 -17.64
N ASP A 67 -2.06 0.14 -16.83
CA ASP A 67 -0.70 0.52 -16.40
C ASP A 67 0.32 0.30 -17.52
N PHE A 68 0.02 -0.58 -18.49
CA PHE A 68 0.79 -0.65 -19.73
C PHE A 68 0.50 0.58 -20.60
N PRO A 69 1.54 1.23 -21.15
CA PRO A 69 1.34 2.25 -22.18
C PRO A 69 0.60 1.66 -23.39
N GLN A 70 -0.24 2.46 -24.03
CA GLN A 70 -0.88 2.05 -25.29
C GLN A 70 0.15 2.00 -26.44
N MET A 71 -0.17 1.29 -27.52
CA MET A 71 0.61 1.39 -28.76
C MET A 71 0.49 2.80 -29.35
N PRO A 72 1.57 3.36 -29.96
CA PRO A 72 2.88 2.77 -30.21
C PRO A 72 3.90 2.92 -29.05
N HIS A 73 3.49 3.50 -27.92
CA HIS A 73 4.40 3.80 -26.80
C HIS A 73 5.02 2.55 -26.17
N LEU A 74 4.22 1.49 -26.00
CA LEU A 74 4.73 0.21 -25.51
C LEU A 74 5.75 -0.40 -26.48
N ALA A 75 5.46 -0.42 -27.79
CA ALA A 75 6.40 -0.87 -28.82
C ALA A 75 7.73 -0.09 -28.73
N ARG A 76 7.66 1.24 -28.62
CA ARG A 76 8.86 2.08 -28.47
C ARG A 76 9.69 1.70 -27.24
N LEU A 77 9.06 1.43 -26.10
CA LEU A 77 9.75 1.00 -24.88
C LEU A 77 10.47 -0.34 -25.07
N ILE A 78 9.77 -1.33 -25.62
CA ILE A 78 10.31 -2.69 -25.79
C ILE A 78 11.33 -2.80 -26.94
N ASP A 79 11.26 -1.92 -27.93
CA ASP A 79 12.21 -1.90 -29.06
C ASP A 79 13.49 -1.12 -28.72
N THR A 80 13.39 -0.12 -27.83
CA THR A 80 14.52 0.78 -27.51
C THR A 80 15.31 0.32 -26.28
N ILE A 81 14.64 -0.18 -25.24
CA ILE A 81 15.29 -0.58 -23.99
C ILE A 81 15.54 -2.09 -24.05
N PRO A 82 16.80 -2.57 -23.96
CA PRO A 82 17.11 -4.00 -24.02
C PRO A 82 16.37 -4.82 -22.95
N ARG A 83 16.08 -6.09 -23.25
CA ARG A 83 15.26 -6.97 -22.39
C ARG A 83 15.87 -7.20 -21.01
N GLU A 84 17.18 -7.34 -20.97
CA GLU A 84 17.99 -7.45 -19.77
C GLU A 84 17.95 -6.16 -18.92
N LYS A 85 17.55 -5.02 -19.46
CA LYS A 85 17.36 -3.78 -18.70
C LYS A 85 15.91 -3.53 -18.29
N ARG A 86 15.03 -4.53 -18.40
CA ARG A 86 13.61 -4.43 -18.04
C ARG A 86 13.28 -5.39 -16.92
N ALA A 87 12.39 -4.98 -16.03
CA ALA A 87 11.76 -5.86 -15.04
C ALA A 87 10.30 -5.45 -14.86
N VAL A 88 9.47 -6.41 -14.45
CA VAL A 88 8.06 -6.19 -14.13
C VAL A 88 7.85 -6.40 -12.65
N VAL A 89 7.10 -5.50 -12.03
CA VAL A 89 6.58 -5.66 -10.67
C VAL A 89 5.07 -5.84 -10.77
N ASP A 90 4.63 -7.06 -10.49
CA ASP A 90 3.22 -7.42 -10.39
C ASP A 90 2.71 -7.13 -8.97
N LEU A 91 1.95 -6.05 -8.83
CA LEU A 91 1.41 -5.60 -7.55
C LEU A 91 0.05 -6.21 -7.21
N TRP A 92 -0.54 -7.00 -8.11
CA TRP A 92 -1.87 -7.61 -7.91
C TRP A 92 -1.88 -9.14 -7.91
N GLY A 93 -0.73 -9.78 -8.14
CA GLY A 93 -0.62 -11.23 -8.22
C GLY A 93 -1.15 -11.77 -9.55
N ARG A 94 -1.22 -10.91 -10.58
CA ARG A 94 -1.71 -11.24 -11.93
C ARG A 94 -0.86 -12.31 -12.61
N TYR A 95 0.39 -12.45 -12.23
CA TYR A 95 1.26 -13.46 -12.81
C TYR A 95 1.06 -14.86 -12.23
N ASN A 96 0.39 -14.97 -11.08
CA ASN A 96 0.04 -16.27 -10.52
C ASN A 96 -1.08 -16.91 -11.32
N GLU A 97 -1.27 -18.23 -11.13
CA GLU A 97 -2.49 -18.92 -11.56
C GLU A 97 -3.75 -18.21 -10.98
N THR A 98 -4.92 -18.51 -11.53
CA THR A 98 -6.18 -17.97 -11.00
C THR A 98 -6.40 -18.40 -9.56
N ILE A 99 -6.43 -17.41 -8.67
CA ILE A 99 -6.64 -17.56 -7.24
C ILE A 99 -7.96 -16.89 -6.90
N PHE A 100 -8.83 -17.65 -6.24
CA PHE A 100 -10.03 -17.16 -5.56
C PHE A 100 -9.91 -17.53 -4.08
N ILE A 101 -9.97 -16.51 -3.21
CA ILE A 101 -9.96 -16.68 -1.75
C ILE A 101 -11.13 -15.88 -1.20
N GLU A 102 -12.07 -16.58 -0.57
CA GLU A 102 -13.33 -16.00 -0.11
C GLU A 102 -14.07 -15.35 -1.29
N HIS A 103 -14.22 -14.02 -1.29
CA HIS A 103 -14.82 -13.22 -2.36
C HIS A 103 -13.78 -12.49 -3.24
N ASP A 104 -12.50 -12.59 -2.90
CA ASP A 104 -11.40 -11.84 -3.51
C ASP A 104 -10.65 -12.70 -4.56
N PHE A 105 -10.02 -12.03 -5.52
CA PHE A 105 -9.39 -12.67 -6.67
C PHE A 105 -8.22 -11.86 -7.24
N ASN A 106 -7.28 -12.56 -7.85
CA ASN A 106 -6.25 -11.94 -8.69
C ASN A 106 -6.70 -11.79 -10.15
N HIS A 107 -7.67 -12.58 -10.62
CA HIS A 107 -8.20 -12.57 -11.98
C HIS A 107 -9.72 -12.66 -11.97
N LEU A 108 -10.38 -11.77 -12.71
CA LEU A 108 -11.80 -11.89 -12.99
C LEU A 108 -12.03 -11.45 -14.43
N GLU A 109 -12.13 -12.40 -15.35
CA GLU A 109 -12.28 -12.15 -16.80
C GLU A 109 -13.40 -11.17 -17.11
N LYS A 110 -14.52 -11.24 -16.39
CA LYS A 110 -15.65 -10.32 -16.57
C LYS A 110 -15.29 -8.84 -16.29
N LEU A 111 -14.36 -8.62 -15.37
CA LEU A 111 -13.82 -7.30 -15.01
C LEU A 111 -12.64 -6.91 -15.89
N ASP A 112 -11.74 -7.87 -16.12
CA ASP A 112 -10.47 -7.63 -16.81
C ASP A 112 -10.63 -7.63 -18.34
N SER A 113 -11.71 -8.23 -18.86
CA SER A 113 -11.91 -8.59 -20.27
C SER A 113 -10.84 -9.54 -20.85
N HIS A 114 -10.02 -10.13 -19.97
CA HIS A 114 -8.88 -10.96 -20.33
C HIS A 114 -8.84 -12.20 -19.42
N PRO A 115 -8.66 -13.42 -19.97
CA PRO A 115 -8.41 -14.62 -19.19
C PRO A 115 -7.02 -14.56 -18.52
N GLY A 116 -6.83 -15.36 -17.46
CA GLY A 116 -5.59 -15.33 -16.66
C GLY A 116 -4.30 -15.63 -17.45
N TRP A 117 -4.35 -16.44 -18.51
CA TRP A 117 -3.16 -16.76 -19.31
C TRP A 117 -2.65 -15.53 -20.11
N GLU A 118 -3.55 -14.63 -20.53
CA GLU A 118 -3.16 -13.39 -21.22
C GLU A 118 -2.37 -12.47 -20.30
N TRP A 119 -2.64 -12.51 -18.99
CA TRP A 119 -1.84 -11.77 -18.00
C TRP A 119 -0.42 -12.32 -17.87
N GLU A 120 -0.24 -13.64 -17.89
CA GLU A 120 1.10 -14.23 -17.89
C GLU A 120 1.89 -13.78 -19.12
N GLU A 121 1.28 -13.86 -20.31
CA GLU A 121 1.92 -13.41 -21.55
C GLU A 121 2.22 -11.91 -21.52
N ALA A 122 1.27 -11.08 -21.09
CA ALA A 122 1.44 -9.63 -21.02
C ALA A 122 2.56 -9.21 -20.05
N LEU A 123 2.69 -9.88 -18.91
CA LEU A 123 3.74 -9.62 -17.93
C LEU A 123 5.10 -10.18 -18.38
N ARG A 124 5.15 -11.30 -19.11
CA ARG A 124 6.40 -11.80 -19.71
C ARG A 124 6.82 -10.98 -20.93
N ALA A 125 5.90 -10.37 -21.68
CA ALA A 125 6.19 -9.66 -22.91
C ALA A 125 7.32 -8.60 -22.74
N PRO A 126 7.30 -7.71 -21.74
CA PRO A 126 8.38 -6.75 -21.54
C PRO A 126 9.63 -7.36 -20.88
N SER A 127 9.55 -8.41 -20.07
CA SER A 127 10.73 -8.96 -19.38
C SER A 127 10.56 -10.41 -18.93
N ASP A 128 11.68 -11.14 -18.86
CA ASP A 128 11.75 -12.47 -18.22
C ASP A 128 11.83 -12.38 -16.69
N THR A 129 11.84 -11.17 -16.15
CA THR A 129 11.93 -10.92 -14.71
C THR A 129 10.64 -10.33 -14.21
N VAL A 130 9.87 -11.19 -13.57
CA VAL A 130 8.67 -10.81 -12.84
C VAL A 130 8.98 -10.83 -11.36
N LEU A 131 8.62 -9.74 -10.69
CA LEU A 131 8.81 -9.53 -9.28
C LEU A 131 7.45 -9.29 -8.62
N GLN A 132 7.31 -9.72 -7.37
CA GLN A 132 6.10 -9.46 -6.58
C GLN A 132 6.47 -8.86 -5.21
N PRO A 133 5.58 -8.04 -4.62
CA PRO A 133 5.82 -7.34 -3.35
C PRO A 133 5.64 -8.28 -2.15
N THR A 134 6.29 -9.43 -2.16
CA THR A 134 6.27 -10.43 -1.10
C THR A 134 7.66 -11.00 -0.89
N LEU A 135 7.98 -11.36 0.35
CA LEU A 135 9.22 -12.07 0.68
C LEU A 135 9.21 -13.52 0.17
N ARG A 136 8.03 -14.06 -0.14
CA ARG A 136 7.83 -15.47 -0.51
C ARG A 136 6.83 -15.55 -1.67
N PRO A 137 7.25 -15.27 -2.90
CA PRO A 137 6.43 -15.49 -4.08
C PRO A 137 5.92 -16.94 -4.13
N LEU A 138 4.69 -17.15 -4.62
CA LEU A 138 4.14 -18.50 -4.74
C LEU A 138 4.82 -19.28 -5.88
N ARG A 139 5.13 -18.59 -6.97
CA ARG A 139 5.75 -19.16 -8.15
C ARG A 139 7.28 -19.18 -8.02
N PRO A 140 7.95 -20.28 -8.40
CA PRO A 140 9.41 -20.38 -8.31
C PRO A 140 10.14 -19.52 -9.34
N ASP A 141 9.46 -19.11 -10.42
CA ASP A 141 10.00 -18.23 -11.47
C ASP A 141 9.73 -16.74 -11.21
N VAL A 142 9.24 -16.38 -10.01
CA VAL A 142 8.98 -15.00 -9.60
C VAL A 142 9.96 -14.58 -8.51
N GLY A 143 10.57 -13.41 -8.67
CA GLY A 143 11.45 -12.82 -7.67
C GLY A 143 10.70 -12.03 -6.58
N SER A 144 11.30 -11.95 -5.40
CA SER A 144 10.83 -11.08 -4.31
C SER A 144 11.36 -9.66 -4.50
N PHE A 145 10.47 -8.68 -4.56
CA PHE A 145 10.83 -7.26 -4.47
C PHE A 145 9.70 -6.45 -3.84
N LEU A 146 9.91 -6.01 -2.60
CA LEU A 146 8.94 -5.20 -1.86
C LEU A 146 8.91 -3.77 -2.44
N PHE A 147 8.16 -3.56 -3.53
CA PHE A 147 8.12 -2.27 -4.21
C PHE A 147 7.73 -1.10 -3.30
N HIS A 148 6.79 -1.35 -2.37
CA HIS A 148 6.44 -0.37 -1.35
C HIS A 148 7.44 -0.39 -0.19
N ALA A 149 7.70 0.78 0.37
CA ALA A 149 8.69 0.95 1.42
C ALA A 149 8.32 2.09 2.39
N PHE A 150 9.13 2.20 3.44
CA PHE A 150 9.05 3.23 4.45
C PHE A 150 9.97 4.41 4.11
N ALA A 151 9.43 5.62 4.16
CA ALA A 151 10.18 6.87 4.09
C ALA A 151 10.35 7.46 5.52
N PRO A 152 11.53 7.36 6.16
CA PRO A 152 11.73 7.86 7.52
C PRO A 152 11.54 9.39 7.64
N ASP A 153 11.88 10.12 6.59
CA ASP A 153 11.74 11.56 6.44
C ASP A 153 10.28 12.01 6.26
N ALA A 154 9.37 11.09 5.91
CA ALA A 154 7.94 11.37 5.79
C ALA A 154 7.17 11.21 7.12
N VAL A 155 7.85 10.80 8.20
CA VAL A 155 7.20 10.67 9.51
C VAL A 155 6.84 12.06 10.04
N VAL A 156 5.53 12.31 10.19
CA VAL A 156 4.97 13.61 10.59
C VAL A 156 5.50 14.08 11.95
N GLN A 157 5.71 13.12 12.86
CA GLN A 157 6.23 13.37 14.20
C GLN A 157 7.28 12.30 14.57
N PRO A 158 8.56 12.51 14.25
CA PRO A 158 9.64 11.54 14.44
C PRO A 158 10.16 11.51 15.89
N GLU A 159 9.24 11.43 16.85
CA GLU A 159 9.60 11.36 18.27
C GLU A 159 10.32 10.03 18.58
N THR A 160 11.33 10.10 19.46
CA THR A 160 12.15 8.94 19.86
C THR A 160 11.92 8.52 21.31
N SER A 161 11.25 9.35 22.10
CA SER A 161 10.80 9.02 23.46
C SER A 161 9.35 8.53 23.45
N ALA A 162 9.14 7.31 23.95
CA ALA A 162 7.81 6.74 24.10
C ALA A 162 6.92 7.58 25.03
N GLU A 163 7.47 8.07 26.14
CA GLU A 163 6.79 8.97 27.08
C GLU A 163 6.27 10.24 26.39
N LYS A 164 7.14 10.94 25.63
CA LYS A 164 6.76 12.17 24.93
C LYS A 164 5.73 11.91 23.83
N ALA A 165 5.90 10.85 23.06
CA ALA A 165 4.97 10.48 22.01
C ALA A 165 3.59 10.14 22.60
N ALA A 166 3.57 9.38 23.69
CA ALA A 166 2.37 9.01 24.41
C ALA A 166 1.66 10.20 25.04
N ALA A 167 2.38 11.11 25.69
CA ALA A 167 1.82 12.34 26.25
C ALA A 167 1.18 13.21 25.16
N ARG A 168 1.93 13.49 24.07
CA ARG A 168 1.39 14.26 22.93
C ARG A 168 0.13 13.61 22.36
N TRP A 169 0.18 12.31 22.11
CA TRP A 169 -0.95 11.58 21.51
C TRP A 169 -2.18 11.55 22.42
N ARG A 170 -1.98 11.44 23.74
CA ARG A 170 -3.06 11.49 24.73
C ARG A 170 -3.73 12.85 24.77
N ASP A 171 -2.91 13.91 24.81
CA ASP A 171 -3.36 15.30 25.03
C ASP A 171 -3.85 15.98 23.74
N SER A 172 -3.50 15.42 22.58
CA SER A 172 -3.97 15.93 21.29
C SER A 172 -5.46 15.68 21.12
N GLU A 173 -6.20 16.75 20.85
CA GLU A 173 -7.57 16.62 20.35
C GLU A 173 -7.53 15.98 18.95
N ARG A 174 -8.32 14.92 18.78
CA ARG A 174 -8.42 14.14 17.53
C ARG A 174 -9.89 14.04 17.17
N TRP A 175 -10.21 14.27 15.90
CA TRP A 175 -11.58 14.18 15.41
C TRP A 175 -12.13 12.74 15.52
N PHE A 176 -11.27 11.76 15.26
CA PHE A 176 -11.61 10.35 15.31
C PHE A 176 -10.87 9.62 16.45
N GLY A 177 -11.58 8.73 17.13
CA GLY A 177 -10.94 7.67 17.91
C GLY A 177 -10.26 6.68 16.98
N VAL A 178 -10.98 6.24 15.96
CA VAL A 178 -10.45 5.34 14.92
C VAL A 178 -10.78 5.84 13.53
N ALA A 179 -9.80 5.85 12.61
CA ALA A 179 -10.06 6.11 11.20
C ALA A 179 -9.36 5.10 10.28
N TYR A 180 -10.09 4.60 9.29
CA TYR A 180 -9.51 3.90 8.14
C TYR A 180 -9.53 4.82 6.92
N VAL A 181 -8.38 4.95 6.25
CA VAL A 181 -8.23 5.69 5.00
C VAL A 181 -7.84 4.71 3.90
N GLY A 182 -8.71 4.53 2.91
CA GLY A 182 -8.55 3.57 1.81
C GLY A 182 -9.88 3.23 1.13
N SER A 183 -9.90 2.25 0.24
CA SER A 183 -11.12 1.81 -0.44
C SER A 183 -11.73 0.55 0.21
N ASN A 184 -13.04 0.39 0.04
CA ASN A 184 -13.75 -0.83 0.47
C ASN A 184 -13.37 -2.08 -0.34
N TRP A 185 -12.57 -1.95 -1.41
CA TRP A 185 -12.20 -3.04 -2.31
C TRP A 185 -11.81 -4.34 -1.58
N GLN A 186 -12.74 -5.30 -1.53
CA GLN A 186 -12.57 -6.63 -0.94
C GLN A 186 -12.23 -6.60 0.56
N ARG A 187 -12.69 -5.57 1.30
CA ARG A 187 -12.34 -5.35 2.72
C ARG A 187 -13.54 -5.28 3.67
N TRP A 188 -14.76 -5.34 3.15
CA TRP A 188 -15.96 -5.06 3.93
C TRP A 188 -16.04 -5.88 5.22
N GLU A 189 -15.83 -7.20 5.15
CA GLU A 189 -16.00 -8.07 6.33
C GLU A 189 -15.02 -7.72 7.45
N GLN A 190 -13.74 -7.53 7.13
CA GLN A 190 -12.71 -7.16 8.10
C GLN A 190 -13.02 -5.81 8.77
N VAL A 191 -13.49 -4.85 7.97
CA VAL A 191 -13.85 -3.52 8.45
C VAL A 191 -15.11 -3.55 9.32
N ARG A 192 -16.15 -4.25 8.86
CA ARG A 192 -17.40 -4.46 9.60
C ARG A 192 -17.12 -5.05 10.98
N ASP A 193 -16.33 -6.12 11.04
CA ASP A 193 -16.07 -6.84 12.29
C ASP A 193 -15.24 -5.99 13.27
N PHE A 194 -14.26 -5.24 12.76
CA PHE A 194 -13.53 -4.27 13.55
C PHE A 194 -14.45 -3.19 14.15
N PHE A 195 -15.32 -2.57 13.33
CA PHE A 195 -16.19 -1.50 13.82
C PHE A 195 -17.28 -2.00 14.77
N LYS A 196 -17.77 -3.24 14.60
CA LYS A 196 -18.62 -3.90 15.60
C LYS A 196 -17.92 -4.05 16.95
N ALA A 197 -16.63 -4.40 16.96
CA ALA A 197 -15.85 -4.51 18.19
C ALA A 197 -15.53 -3.14 18.81
N HIS A 198 -15.33 -2.10 17.99
CA HIS A 198 -15.11 -0.73 18.44
C HIS A 198 -16.38 -0.07 19.00
N ALA A 199 -17.55 -0.33 18.41
CA ALA A 199 -18.79 0.38 18.73
C ALA A 199 -19.14 0.42 20.23
N PRO A 200 -18.99 -0.66 21.02
CA PRO A 200 -19.23 -0.62 22.47
C PRO A 200 -18.35 0.37 23.24
N VAL A 201 -17.11 0.63 22.79
CA VAL A 201 -16.13 1.48 23.47
C VAL A 201 -15.98 2.87 22.84
N ARG A 202 -16.77 3.21 21.82
CA ARG A 202 -16.67 4.48 21.08
C ARG A 202 -16.78 5.74 21.93
N LYS A 203 -17.50 5.69 23.07
CA LYS A 203 -17.59 6.83 24.00
C LYS A 203 -16.28 7.10 24.75
N GLU A 204 -15.47 6.06 24.98
CA GLU A 204 -14.15 6.15 25.62
C GLU A 204 -13.05 6.40 24.57
N VAL A 205 -13.12 5.70 23.43
CA VAL A 205 -12.09 5.73 22.38
C VAL A 205 -12.23 6.93 21.45
N GLY A 206 -13.44 7.39 21.20
CA GLY A 206 -13.79 8.39 20.20
C GLY A 206 -14.52 7.79 19.00
N TRP A 207 -15.04 8.66 18.13
CA TRP A 207 -15.87 8.26 17.00
C TRP A 207 -15.06 7.63 15.86
N ALA A 208 -15.75 6.87 15.02
CA ALA A 208 -15.18 6.12 13.92
C ALA A 208 -15.28 6.88 12.58
N GLY A 209 -14.26 6.73 11.73
CA GLY A 209 -14.22 7.27 10.38
C GLY A 209 -13.83 6.24 9.31
N LEU A 210 -14.57 6.21 8.21
CA LEU A 210 -14.23 5.54 6.96
C LEU A 210 -14.05 6.60 5.88
N ILE A 211 -12.82 6.74 5.37
CA ILE A 211 -12.46 7.79 4.41
C ILE A 211 -11.90 7.13 3.15
N GLY A 212 -12.55 7.38 2.01
CA GLY A 212 -12.10 6.92 0.71
C GLY A 212 -13.23 6.36 -0.15
N TRP A 213 -12.90 5.46 -1.06
CA TRP A 213 -13.81 4.98 -2.09
C TRP A 213 -14.71 3.84 -1.62
N ASP A 214 -15.94 3.82 -2.15
CA ASP A 214 -16.90 2.71 -2.07
C ASP A 214 -17.36 2.33 -0.65
N TRP A 215 -17.28 3.26 0.31
CA TRP A 215 -17.79 3.07 1.67
C TRP A 215 -19.26 3.43 1.85
N LYS A 216 -19.76 4.38 1.05
CA LYS A 216 -21.14 4.88 1.19
C LYS A 216 -22.15 3.88 0.66
N GLU A 217 -21.86 3.28 -0.48
CA GLU A 217 -22.69 2.31 -1.17
C GLU A 217 -21.81 1.49 -2.09
N ARG A 218 -22.25 0.27 -2.40
CA ARG A 218 -21.62 -0.56 -3.42
C ARG A 218 -21.77 0.11 -4.78
N PRO A 219 -20.70 0.28 -5.57
CA PRO A 219 -20.80 0.98 -6.84
C PRO A 219 -21.55 0.13 -7.88
N GLU A 220 -22.33 0.81 -8.73
CA GLU A 220 -23.20 0.18 -9.74
C GLU A 220 -22.46 -0.79 -10.67
N TRP A 221 -21.26 -0.42 -11.12
CA TRP A 221 -20.44 -1.29 -11.95
C TRP A 221 -20.15 -2.63 -11.28
N ALA A 222 -19.93 -2.65 -9.96
CA ALA A 222 -19.68 -3.89 -9.24
C ALA A 222 -20.92 -4.75 -9.09
N ILE A 223 -22.10 -4.14 -9.02
CA ILE A 223 -23.39 -4.84 -9.03
C ILE A 223 -23.56 -5.54 -10.38
N GLN A 224 -23.38 -4.81 -11.48
CA GLN A 224 -23.46 -5.34 -12.84
C GLN A 224 -22.44 -6.46 -13.09
N GLN A 225 -21.26 -6.35 -12.49
CA GLN A 225 -20.22 -7.36 -12.57
C GLN A 225 -20.43 -8.55 -11.62
N GLY A 226 -21.35 -8.47 -10.65
CA GLY A 226 -21.59 -9.54 -9.67
C GLY A 226 -20.49 -9.69 -8.62
N ILE A 227 -19.68 -8.65 -8.41
CA ILE A 227 -18.53 -8.67 -7.50
C ILE A 227 -18.99 -8.54 -6.05
N VAL A 228 -18.84 -9.63 -5.29
CA VAL A 228 -19.05 -9.66 -3.85
C VAL A 228 -17.81 -9.15 -3.09
N GLY A 229 -17.96 -8.73 -1.83
CA GLY A 229 -16.84 -8.29 -0.97
C GLY A 229 -16.55 -6.78 -0.98
N ILE A 230 -17.29 -6.03 -1.81
CA ILE A 230 -17.36 -4.56 -1.79
C ILE A 230 -18.76 -4.05 -1.46
N ASP A 231 -19.57 -4.96 -0.92
CA ASP A 231 -20.82 -4.63 -0.29
C ASP A 231 -20.57 -3.70 0.90
N THR A 232 -21.54 -2.85 1.22
CA THR A 232 -21.55 -2.03 2.43
C THR A 232 -22.93 -2.13 3.06
N ASP A 233 -22.99 -1.88 4.37
CA ASP A 233 -24.24 -1.80 5.11
C ASP A 233 -24.34 -0.40 5.74
N PRO A 234 -24.95 0.58 5.03
CA PRO A 234 -25.04 1.95 5.50
C PRO A 234 -25.82 2.08 6.81
N ASP A 235 -26.86 1.25 7.00
CA ASP A 235 -27.68 1.25 8.21
C ASP A 235 -26.89 0.74 9.41
N LEU A 236 -26.09 -0.32 9.23
CA LEU A 236 -25.19 -0.80 10.25
C LEU A 236 -24.12 0.25 10.58
N LEU A 237 -23.49 0.87 9.58
CA LEU A 237 -22.50 1.94 9.81
C LEU A 237 -23.11 3.12 10.57
N LEU A 238 -24.34 3.52 10.22
CA LEU A 238 -25.09 4.56 10.92
C LEU A 238 -25.38 4.16 12.37
N SER A 239 -25.82 2.92 12.61
CA SER A 239 -26.10 2.41 13.97
C SER A 239 -24.87 2.36 14.88
N MET A 240 -23.67 2.29 14.29
CA MET A 240 -22.38 2.31 14.98
C MET A 240 -21.76 3.72 15.04
N ASP A 241 -22.48 4.75 14.57
CA ASP A 241 -22.04 6.14 14.48
C ASP A 241 -20.74 6.33 13.67
N VAL A 242 -20.57 5.56 12.59
CA VAL A 242 -19.39 5.64 11.71
C VAL A 242 -19.58 6.78 10.70
N THR A 243 -18.64 7.72 10.69
CA THR A 243 -18.60 8.79 9.67
C THR A 243 -18.01 8.26 8.37
N VAL A 244 -18.72 8.39 7.26
CA VAL A 244 -18.23 8.05 5.93
C VAL A 244 -17.87 9.30 5.14
N LYS A 245 -16.67 9.34 4.53
CA LYS A 245 -16.21 10.39 3.62
C LYS A 245 -15.70 9.77 2.31
N GLY A 246 -15.85 10.51 1.21
CA GLY A 246 -15.47 10.05 -0.13
C GLY A 246 -13.97 9.93 -0.39
N GLY A 247 -13.62 9.71 -1.66
CA GLY A 247 -12.26 9.59 -2.16
C GLY A 247 -11.34 10.74 -1.73
N VAL A 248 -10.08 10.40 -1.46
CA VAL A 248 -9.05 11.36 -1.05
C VAL A 248 -7.87 11.27 -2.00
N ARG A 249 -7.23 12.41 -2.27
CA ARG A 249 -5.98 12.44 -3.01
C ARG A 249 -4.85 11.84 -2.18
N PHE A 250 -3.82 11.33 -2.84
CA PHE A 250 -2.68 10.69 -2.19
C PHE A 250 -1.98 11.59 -1.16
N ASP A 251 -1.93 12.90 -1.42
CA ASP A 251 -1.31 13.92 -0.57
C ASP A 251 -2.19 14.34 0.64
N GLU A 252 -3.46 13.92 0.66
CA GLU A 252 -4.38 14.15 1.77
C GLU A 252 -4.49 12.98 2.75
N ILE A 253 -3.90 11.82 2.43
CA ILE A 253 -4.01 10.61 3.26
C ILE A 253 -3.57 10.89 4.70
N PHE A 254 -2.42 11.54 4.89
CA PHE A 254 -1.89 11.85 6.22
C PHE A 254 -2.73 12.86 6.98
N ARG A 255 -3.41 13.80 6.28
CA ARG A 255 -4.34 14.74 6.92
C ARG A 255 -5.42 14.00 7.71
N TYR A 256 -5.98 12.92 7.15
CA TYR A 256 -7.03 12.14 7.80
C TYR A 256 -6.48 11.16 8.84
N LEU A 257 -5.35 10.51 8.57
CA LEU A 257 -4.73 9.62 9.56
C LEU A 257 -4.32 10.37 10.82
N ASN A 258 -3.76 11.57 10.68
CA ASN A 258 -3.37 12.43 11.82
C ASN A 258 -4.56 12.96 12.63
N GLN A 259 -5.79 12.86 12.10
CA GLN A 259 -7.02 13.20 12.84
C GLN A 259 -7.54 12.03 13.67
N SER A 260 -6.87 10.88 13.66
CA SER A 260 -7.25 9.68 14.41
C SER A 260 -6.29 9.37 15.55
N LYS A 261 -6.81 8.76 16.62
CA LYS A 261 -5.96 8.14 17.65
C LYS A 261 -5.40 6.81 17.16
N PHE A 262 -6.23 6.00 16.53
CA PHE A 262 -5.85 4.71 15.97
C PHE A 262 -6.20 4.61 14.49
N ALA A 263 -5.39 3.86 13.74
CA ALA A 263 -5.62 3.58 12.34
C ALA A 263 -5.41 2.10 12.03
N PRO A 264 -6.47 1.31 11.77
CA PRO A 264 -6.31 -0.09 11.43
C PRO A 264 -5.72 -0.28 10.03
N VAL A 265 -4.85 -1.29 9.92
CA VAL A 265 -4.18 -1.69 8.69
C VAL A 265 -4.74 -3.04 8.26
N PHE A 266 -5.54 -3.03 7.20
CA PHE A 266 -6.13 -4.22 6.60
C PHE A 266 -5.52 -4.54 5.24
N HIS A 267 -5.33 -5.82 4.97
CA HIS A 267 -5.06 -6.34 3.64
C HIS A 267 -6.28 -7.10 3.14
N ARG A 268 -6.62 -6.94 1.86
CA ARG A 268 -7.69 -7.75 1.25
C ARG A 268 -7.32 -9.26 1.31
N PRO A 269 -8.30 -10.17 1.33
CA PRO A 269 -8.05 -11.61 1.51
C PRO A 269 -6.96 -12.19 0.59
N LEU A 270 -6.97 -11.82 -0.69
CA LEU A 270 -5.94 -12.25 -1.65
C LEU A 270 -4.54 -11.83 -1.20
N PHE A 271 -4.38 -10.58 -0.77
CA PHE A 271 -3.06 -10.05 -0.37
C PHE A 271 -2.56 -10.68 0.92
N ARG A 272 -3.47 -11.07 1.83
CA ARG A 272 -3.11 -11.89 3.00
C ARG A 272 -2.60 -13.26 2.56
N HIS A 273 -3.29 -13.91 1.62
CA HIS A 273 -2.88 -15.20 1.08
C HIS A 273 -1.50 -15.13 0.39
N LEU A 274 -1.26 -14.09 -0.40
CA LEU A 274 -0.01 -13.87 -1.13
C LEU A 274 1.14 -13.31 -0.27
N ASN A 275 0.86 -12.92 0.97
CA ASN A 275 1.79 -12.16 1.83
C ASN A 275 2.32 -10.89 1.14
N PHE A 276 1.45 -10.16 0.44
CA PHE A 276 1.83 -8.94 -0.26
C PHE A 276 1.94 -7.76 0.70
N VAL A 277 3.03 -6.99 0.60
CA VAL A 277 3.09 -5.63 1.14
C VAL A 277 2.39 -4.67 0.19
N THR A 278 1.80 -3.63 0.75
CA THR A 278 1.07 -2.57 0.04
C THR A 278 1.52 -1.20 0.52
N GLY A 279 1.18 -0.11 -0.17
CA GLY A 279 1.44 1.25 0.32
C GLY A 279 0.94 1.47 1.75
N ARG A 280 -0.28 1.01 2.05
CA ARG A 280 -0.90 1.04 3.39
C ARG A 280 -0.08 0.33 4.47
N SER A 281 0.76 -0.62 4.08
CA SER A 281 1.63 -1.35 5.00
C SER A 281 2.63 -0.40 5.67
N PHE A 282 3.05 0.67 4.98
CA PHE A 282 4.05 1.61 5.50
C PHE A 282 3.47 3.00 5.80
N GLU A 283 2.50 3.47 5.01
CA GLU A 283 1.91 4.82 5.14
C GLU A 283 1.35 5.13 6.52
N THR A 284 0.75 4.15 7.18
CA THR A 284 0.17 4.35 8.52
C THR A 284 1.25 4.68 9.56
N PHE A 285 2.47 4.18 9.36
CA PHE A 285 3.60 4.48 10.23
C PHE A 285 4.20 5.88 9.98
N HIS A 286 3.84 6.57 8.89
CA HIS A 286 4.22 7.97 8.69
C HIS A 286 3.38 8.94 9.50
N ALA A 287 2.13 8.59 9.78
CA ALA A 287 1.18 9.45 10.50
C ALA A 287 1.41 9.46 12.03
N ASP A 288 0.95 10.51 12.69
CA ASP A 288 0.93 10.66 14.16
C ASP A 288 -0.33 9.99 14.77
N THR A 289 -0.46 8.69 14.49
CA THR A 289 -1.54 7.80 14.94
C THR A 289 -0.94 6.46 15.36
N VAL A 290 -1.64 5.69 16.18
CA VAL A 290 -1.24 4.32 16.52
C VAL A 290 -1.74 3.37 15.42
N PRO A 291 -0.85 2.70 14.66
CA PRO A 291 -1.27 1.68 13.70
C PRO A 291 -1.80 0.45 14.45
N LEU A 292 -2.97 -0.05 14.04
CA LEU A 292 -3.49 -1.35 14.51
C LEU A 292 -3.29 -2.38 13.41
N LEU A 293 -2.36 -3.31 13.62
CA LEU A 293 -2.00 -4.29 12.60
C LEU A 293 -3.01 -5.45 12.61
N MET A 294 -4.03 -5.33 11.77
CA MET A 294 -5.09 -6.34 11.60
C MET A 294 -4.64 -7.47 10.65
N LEU A 295 -3.39 -7.91 10.82
CA LEU A 295 -2.66 -8.79 9.91
C LEU A 295 -2.16 -10.04 10.66
N PRO A 296 -1.89 -11.16 9.95
CA PRO A 296 -1.36 -12.36 10.58
C PRO A 296 -0.04 -12.10 11.32
N ARG A 297 0.11 -12.60 12.55
CA ARG A 297 1.33 -12.40 13.36
C ARG A 297 2.63 -12.79 12.66
N PRO A 298 2.73 -13.92 11.92
CA PRO A 298 3.95 -14.26 11.18
C PRO A 298 4.31 -13.24 10.10
N PHE A 299 3.30 -12.68 9.42
CA PHE A 299 3.51 -11.60 8.45
C PHE A 299 3.98 -10.33 9.17
N VAL A 300 3.34 -10.00 10.30
CA VAL A 300 3.70 -8.81 11.08
C VAL A 300 5.16 -8.85 11.53
N GLU A 301 5.58 -9.96 12.13
CA GLU A 301 6.95 -10.12 12.60
C GLU A 301 7.97 -10.06 11.45
N ALA A 302 7.66 -10.67 10.30
CA ALA A 302 8.56 -10.72 9.16
C ALA A 302 8.77 -9.35 8.46
N ILE A 303 7.77 -8.47 8.47
CA ILE A 303 7.81 -7.17 7.77
C ILE A 303 8.09 -5.99 8.71
N TYR A 304 7.55 -6.04 9.93
CA TYR A 304 7.60 -4.92 10.88
C TYR A 304 8.55 -5.19 12.06
N GLY A 305 9.05 -6.41 12.19
CA GLY A 305 9.89 -6.84 13.29
C GLY A 305 9.09 -7.21 14.55
N PRO A 306 9.78 -7.76 15.57
CA PRO A 306 9.13 -8.34 16.75
C PRO A 306 8.39 -7.30 17.61
N ALA A 307 8.86 -6.06 17.66
CA ALA A 307 8.21 -4.99 18.43
C ALA A 307 6.78 -4.70 17.94
N ALA A 308 6.53 -4.86 16.63
CA ALA A 308 5.24 -4.61 16.02
C ALA A 308 4.15 -5.62 16.43
N LEU A 309 4.53 -6.76 17.04
CA LEU A 309 3.55 -7.71 17.58
C LEU A 309 2.71 -7.10 18.71
N ALA A 310 3.23 -6.08 19.40
CA ALA A 310 2.46 -5.33 20.39
C ALA A 310 1.37 -4.45 19.74
N LEU A 311 1.45 -4.19 18.43
CA LEU A 311 0.47 -3.41 17.66
C LEU A 311 -0.65 -4.28 17.07
N VAL A 312 -0.63 -5.60 17.33
CA VAL A 312 -1.67 -6.55 16.91
C VAL A 312 -2.68 -6.71 18.06
N PRO A 313 -3.93 -6.23 17.91
CA PRO A 313 -4.89 -6.22 19.03
C PRO A 313 -5.37 -7.61 19.47
N GLY A 314 -5.22 -8.64 18.64
CA GLY A 314 -5.76 -9.97 18.91
C GLY A 314 -7.28 -10.01 18.76
N GLU A 315 -7.94 -10.91 19.50
CA GLU A 315 -9.40 -11.11 19.44
C GLU A 315 -10.17 -10.02 20.21
N ASP A 316 -9.62 -9.54 21.33
CA ASP A 316 -10.25 -8.48 22.14
C ASP A 316 -9.81 -7.07 21.71
N ILE A 317 -10.35 -6.64 20.56
CA ILE A 317 -10.07 -5.30 20.00
C ILE A 317 -10.50 -4.20 20.98
N ALA A 318 -11.66 -4.33 21.62
CA ALA A 318 -12.19 -3.32 22.53
C ALA A 318 -11.30 -3.14 23.78
N GLY A 319 -10.91 -4.24 24.41
CA GLY A 319 -9.98 -4.24 25.54
C GLY A 319 -8.61 -3.68 25.15
N TYR A 320 -8.10 -4.03 23.97
CA TYR A 320 -6.84 -3.47 23.46
C TYR A 320 -6.90 -1.94 23.32
N LEU A 321 -7.93 -1.40 22.68
CA LEU A 321 -8.09 0.05 22.43
C LEU A 321 -8.16 0.84 23.75
N THR A 322 -9.00 0.37 24.68
CA THR A 322 -9.19 1.04 25.98
C THR A 322 -7.93 0.94 26.84
N LYS A 323 -7.21 -0.18 26.82
CA LYS A 323 -5.91 -0.32 27.48
C LYS A 323 -4.88 0.64 26.89
N ALA A 324 -4.76 0.72 25.58
CA ALA A 324 -3.81 1.61 24.91
C ALA A 324 -4.07 3.10 25.21
N LEU A 325 -5.30 3.50 25.50
CA LEU A 325 -5.62 4.87 25.94
C LEU A 325 -5.17 5.16 27.38
N LYS A 326 -5.35 4.17 28.27
CA LYS A 326 -4.96 4.27 29.68
C LYS A 326 -3.44 4.22 29.82
N GLU A 327 -2.81 3.30 29.10
CA GLU A 327 -1.38 2.98 29.13
C GLU A 327 -0.76 3.12 27.71
N PRO A 328 -0.61 4.34 27.17
CA PRO A 328 -0.14 4.57 25.81
C PRO A 328 1.36 4.34 25.59
N GLU A 329 2.18 4.49 26.63
CA GLU A 329 3.65 4.46 26.49
C GLU A 329 4.18 3.13 25.92
N PRO A 330 3.76 1.94 26.39
CA PRO A 330 4.20 0.68 25.79
C PRO A 330 3.85 0.55 24.30
N ILE A 331 2.70 1.09 23.88
CA ILE A 331 2.28 1.07 22.49
C ILE A 331 3.12 2.02 21.63
N TRP A 332 3.42 3.21 22.14
CA TRP A 332 4.29 4.16 21.43
C TRP A 332 5.74 3.70 21.36
N ASP A 333 6.25 3.02 22.39
CA ASP A 333 7.55 2.33 22.32
C ASP A 333 7.56 1.31 21.17
N ALA A 334 6.50 0.51 21.01
CA ALA A 334 6.36 -0.41 19.88
C ALA A 334 6.30 0.31 18.53
N VAL A 335 5.57 1.43 18.41
CA VAL A 335 5.53 2.24 17.17
C VAL A 335 6.93 2.76 16.81
N ILE A 336 7.67 3.32 17.77
CA ILE A 336 9.01 3.87 17.57
C ILE A 336 9.99 2.78 17.14
N LYS A 337 10.01 1.65 17.84
CA LYS A 337 10.86 0.50 17.50
C LYS A 337 10.50 -0.08 16.12
N THR A 338 9.22 -0.13 15.77
CA THR A 338 8.77 -0.56 14.45
C THR A 338 9.24 0.41 13.37
N ARG A 339 9.10 1.72 13.55
CA ARG A 339 9.63 2.72 12.61
C ARG A 339 11.14 2.59 12.41
N ALA A 340 11.89 2.36 13.48
CA ALA A 340 13.33 2.13 13.40
C ALA A 340 13.67 0.86 12.59
N HIS A 341 12.95 -0.24 12.83
CA HIS A 341 13.08 -1.47 12.04
C HIS A 341 12.76 -1.23 10.55
N LEU A 342 11.64 -0.58 10.25
CA LEU A 342 11.24 -0.26 8.89
C LEU A 342 12.27 0.65 8.19
N ALA A 343 12.82 1.64 8.89
CA ALA A 343 13.88 2.50 8.34
C ALA A 343 15.15 1.72 8.00
N ALA A 344 15.53 0.75 8.83
CA ALA A 344 16.73 -0.06 8.63
C ALA A 344 16.58 -1.11 7.52
N HIS A 345 15.42 -1.75 7.40
CA HIS A 345 15.24 -2.95 6.56
C HIS A 345 14.35 -2.74 5.34
N HIS A 346 13.47 -1.73 5.38
CA HIS A 346 12.40 -1.54 4.42
C HIS A 346 12.30 -0.09 3.93
N SER A 347 13.41 0.66 3.96
CA SER A 347 13.43 2.04 3.45
C SER A 347 13.49 2.12 1.92
N TYR A 348 13.05 3.24 1.36
CA TYR A 348 13.20 3.47 -0.09
C TYR A 348 14.67 3.48 -0.53
N ALA A 349 15.58 3.95 0.33
CA ALA A 349 17.02 3.83 0.06
C ALA A 349 17.43 2.36 -0.11
N ARG A 350 16.95 1.48 0.77
CA ARG A 350 17.21 0.03 0.66
C ARG A 350 16.60 -0.56 -0.61
N ARG A 351 15.38 -0.17 -0.99
CA ARG A 351 14.78 -0.62 -2.25
C ARG A 351 15.56 -0.14 -3.48
N PHE A 352 16.15 1.05 -3.42
CA PHE A 352 17.05 1.51 -4.48
C PHE A 352 18.32 0.68 -4.58
N GLU A 353 18.93 0.31 -3.46
CA GLU A 353 20.08 -0.60 -3.47
C GLU A 353 19.71 -1.93 -4.12
N ASP A 354 18.55 -2.49 -3.78
CA ASP A 354 18.04 -3.73 -4.37
C ASP A 354 17.84 -3.59 -5.90
N LEU A 355 17.27 -2.46 -6.37
CA LEU A 355 17.11 -2.16 -7.80
C LEU A 355 18.46 -1.92 -8.52
N ALA A 356 19.40 -1.23 -7.88
CA ALA A 356 20.72 -0.99 -8.44
C ALA A 356 21.52 -2.29 -8.57
N ALA A 357 21.40 -3.19 -7.58
CA ALA A 357 21.97 -4.53 -7.66
C ALA A 357 21.32 -5.36 -8.78
N LEU A 358 19.99 -5.26 -8.94
CA LEU A 358 19.27 -5.90 -10.03
C LEU A 358 19.76 -5.41 -11.40
N ALA A 359 19.97 -4.10 -11.56
CA ALA A 359 20.49 -3.52 -12.80
C ALA A 359 21.95 -3.95 -13.08
N ALA A 360 22.81 -3.92 -12.06
CA ALA A 360 24.22 -4.26 -12.19
C ALA A 360 24.46 -5.76 -12.48
N GLY A 361 23.67 -6.65 -11.89
CA GLY A 361 23.74 -8.09 -12.13
C GLY A 361 23.36 -8.50 -13.56
N ARG A 362 22.71 -7.60 -14.31
CA ARG A 362 22.24 -7.82 -15.69
C ARG A 362 23.11 -7.17 -16.75
N ALA A 363 24.08 -6.35 -16.35
CA ALA A 363 25.07 -5.75 -17.24
C ALA A 363 26.28 -6.68 -17.52
N ARG A 364 26.28 -7.88 -16.92
CA ARG A 364 27.25 -8.97 -17.13
C ARG A 364 26.57 -10.08 -17.93
#